data_AF-A0A2N8ZNP1-F1
#
_entry.id   AF-A0A2N8ZNP1-F1
#
_cell.length_a   1.000
_cell.length_b   1.000
_cell.length_c   1.000
_cell.angle_alpha   90.00
_cell.angle_beta   90.00
_cell.angle_gamma   90.00
#
_symmetry.space_group_name_H-M   'P 1'
#
loop_
_entity.id
_entity.type
_entity.pdbx_description
1 polymer ?
#
loop_
_entity_poly.entity_id
_entity_poly.type
_entity_poly.pdbx_seq_one_letter_code
_entity_poly.pdbx_strand_id
1 'polypeptide(L)' 'MKPRKHHKHQQKIQRQHQPRPASSQKESQAKALFVLDMLDGNDWRHLTLTHEAALKLIRRTNHRGYTLTPCTPAD' A
#
# COMPACT_ATOMS: atom_id res chain seq x y z
N MET A 1 60.35 39.53 12.43
CA MET A 1 59.41 38.87 11.49
C MET A 1 58.77 37.68 12.21
N LYS A 2 57.44 37.55 12.19
CA LYS A 2 56.69 36.51 12.94
C LYS A 2 56.09 35.51 11.94
N PRO A 3 56.23 34.17 12.13
CA PRO A 3 55.74 33.20 11.16
C PRO A 3 54.21 33.05 11.22
N ARG A 4 53.57 33.05 10.04
CA ARG A 4 52.11 32.85 9.86
C ARG A 4 51.73 31.40 10.20
N LYS A 5 50.83 31.21 11.16
CA LYS A 5 50.28 29.90 11.51
C LYS A 5 49.18 29.51 10.51
N HIS A 6 49.45 28.51 9.68
CA HIS A 6 48.44 27.90 8.80
C HIS A 6 47.52 26.98 9.63
N HIS A 7 46.25 27.34 9.73
CA HIS A 7 45.24 26.49 10.36
C HIS A 7 44.76 25.44 9.35
N LYS A 8 45.08 24.18 9.64
CA LYS A 8 44.67 23.02 8.84
C LYS A 8 43.21 22.71 9.17
N HIS A 9 42.30 23.04 8.26
CA HIS A 9 40.89 22.71 8.36
C HIS A 9 40.71 21.19 8.20
N GLN A 10 40.53 20.47 9.31
CA GLN A 10 40.13 19.06 9.26
C GLN A 10 38.63 18.99 8.97
N GLN A 11 38.28 18.51 7.78
CA GLN A 11 36.90 18.16 7.46
C GLN A 11 36.50 16.93 8.29
N LYS A 12 35.62 17.11 9.27
CA LYS A 12 34.93 16.00 9.94
C LYS A 12 34.01 15.34 8.92
N ILE A 13 34.42 14.20 8.38
CA ILE A 13 33.56 13.31 7.62
C ILE A 13 32.48 12.81 8.58
N GLN A 14 31.27 13.36 8.46
CA GLN A 14 30.10 12.93 9.20
C GLN A 14 29.73 11.52 8.74
N ARG A 15 30.00 10.53 9.59
CA ARG A 15 29.47 9.18 9.49
C ARG A 15 27.99 9.18 9.86
N GLN A 16 27.11 9.59 8.95
CA GLN A 16 25.66 9.37 8.98
C GLN A 16 25.22 9.38 7.51
N HIS A 17 24.72 8.31 6.91
CA HIS A 17 23.60 7.50 7.32
C HIS A 17 23.78 6.05 6.85
N GLN A 18 23.50 5.10 7.72
CA GLN A 18 23.05 3.79 7.26
C GLN A 18 21.77 4.01 6.45
N PRO A 19 21.59 3.41 5.26
CA PRO A 19 20.25 3.24 4.74
C PRO A 19 19.55 2.31 5.73
N ARG A 20 18.72 2.89 6.58
CA ARG A 20 17.70 2.16 7.32
C ARG A 20 16.92 1.42 6.23
N PRO A 21 16.90 0.07 6.16
CA PRO A 21 15.94 -0.58 5.29
C PRO A 21 14.58 -0.14 5.80
N ALA A 22 13.94 0.71 5.00
CA ALA A 22 12.63 1.23 5.29
C ALA A 22 11.73 0.02 5.49
N SER A 23 11.01 0.05 6.62
CA SER A 23 9.67 -0.51 6.76
C SER A 23 9.50 -1.94 6.30
N SER A 24 9.37 -2.83 7.29
CA SER A 24 8.40 -3.92 7.28
C SER A 24 7.87 -4.24 5.89
N GLN A 25 8.51 -5.21 5.24
CA GLN A 25 7.76 -6.16 4.43
C GLN A 25 6.70 -6.73 5.38
N LYS A 26 5.58 -6.03 5.54
CA LYS A 26 4.30 -6.69 5.71
C LYS A 26 4.25 -7.52 4.45
N GLU A 27 4.66 -8.78 4.61
CA GLU A 27 4.16 -9.88 3.85
C GLU A 27 2.71 -9.52 3.53
N SER A 28 2.51 -8.99 2.32
CA SER A 28 1.21 -8.79 1.75
C SER A 28 0.72 -10.19 1.56
N GLN A 29 0.25 -10.80 2.65
CA GLN A 29 -0.54 -12.01 2.65
C GLN A 29 -1.58 -11.71 1.57
N ALA A 30 -1.42 -12.35 0.42
CA ALA A 30 -2.17 -12.04 -0.77
C ALA A 30 -3.63 -12.25 -0.42
N LYS A 31 -4.30 -11.17 0.01
CA LYS A 31 -5.66 -11.25 0.52
C LYS A 31 -6.48 -11.74 -0.66
N ALA A 32 -7.11 -12.90 -0.49
CA ALA A 32 -7.97 -13.47 -1.52
C ALA A 32 -8.88 -12.38 -2.08
N LEU A 33 -8.72 -12.13 -3.37
CA LEU A 33 -9.52 -11.15 -4.09
C LEU A 33 -10.85 -11.81 -4.46
N PHE A 34 -11.88 -11.00 -4.50
CA PHE A 34 -13.23 -11.37 -4.87
C PHE A 34 -13.75 -10.36 -5.88
N VAL A 35 -14.49 -10.86 -6.84
CA VAL A 35 -15.27 -10.06 -7.75
C VAL A 35 -16.63 -9.82 -7.12
N LEU A 36 -16.96 -8.55 -6.90
CA LEU A 36 -18.27 -8.08 -6.46
C LEU A 36 -19.01 -7.52 -7.67
N ASP A 37 -20.07 -8.22 -8.06
CA ASP A 37 -21.08 -7.73 -9.00
C ASP A 37 -22.26 -7.20 -8.20
N MET A 38 -22.69 -5.97 -8.45
CA MET A 38 -23.76 -5.33 -7.67
C MET A 38 -24.65 -4.48 -8.56
N LEU A 39 -25.95 -4.57 -8.34
CA LEU A 39 -26.94 -3.70 -8.97
C LEU A 39 -27.24 -2.51 -8.05
N ASP A 40 -26.60 -1.39 -8.33
CA ASP A 40 -26.75 -0.13 -7.60
C ASP A 40 -27.76 0.76 -8.32
N GLY A 41 -29.00 0.81 -7.80
CA GLY A 41 -30.12 1.40 -8.52
C GLY A 41 -30.46 0.64 -9.81
N ASN A 42 -30.10 1.21 -10.96
CA ASN A 42 -30.28 0.60 -12.29
C ASN A 42 -28.92 0.29 -12.97
N ASP A 43 -27.81 0.56 -12.29
CA ASP A 43 -26.48 0.41 -12.85
C ASP A 43 -25.81 -0.85 -12.32
N TRP A 44 -25.26 -1.64 -13.25
CA TRP A 44 -24.42 -2.77 -12.91
C TRP A 44 -23.00 -2.30 -12.60
N ARG A 45 -22.50 -2.70 -11.44
CA ARG A 45 -21.13 -2.43 -10.98
C ARG A 45 -20.37 -3.73 -10.83
N HIS A 46 -19.17 -3.76 -11.40
CA HIS A 46 -18.24 -4.89 -11.32
C HIS A 46 -16.94 -4.42 -10.66
N LEU A 47 -16.60 -4.98 -9.51
CA LEU A 47 -15.52 -4.50 -8.65
C LEU A 47 -14.68 -5.66 -8.12
N THR A 48 -13.36 -5.65 -8.37
CA THR A 48 -12.45 -6.63 -7.78
C THR A 48 -11.84 -6.09 -6.49
N LEU A 49 -12.27 -6.64 -5.36
CA LEU A 49 -11.94 -6.15 -4.02
C LEU A 49 -11.52 -7.31 -3.11
N THR A 50 -11.01 -7.02 -1.92
CA THR A 50 -10.95 -8.05 -0.87
C THR A 50 -12.34 -8.34 -0.32
N HIS A 51 -12.55 -9.54 0.24
CA HIS A 51 -13.83 -9.93 0.84
C HIS A 51 -14.35 -8.90 1.87
N GLU A 52 -13.48 -8.40 2.74
CA GLU A 52 -13.84 -7.39 3.74
C GLU A 52 -14.29 -6.07 3.12
N ALA A 53 -13.64 -5.64 2.04
CA ALA A 53 -13.99 -4.41 1.34
C ALA A 53 -15.34 -4.55 0.62
N ALA A 54 -15.58 -5.70 -0.02
CA ALA A 54 -16.85 -6.01 -0.66
C ALA A 54 -18.00 -6.01 0.34
N LEU A 55 -17.85 -6.67 1.49
CA LEU A 55 -18.87 -6.66 2.56
C LEU A 55 -19.15 -5.26 3.10
N LYS A 56 -18.12 -4.43 3.27
CA LYS A 56 -18.31 -3.03 3.69
C LYS A 56 -19.10 -2.23 2.65
N LEU A 57 -18.84 -2.46 1.37
CA LEU A 57 -19.51 -1.76 0.27
C LEU A 57 -20.98 -2.16 0.17
N ILE A 58 -21.28 -3.45 0.22
CA ILE A 58 -22.63 -4.04 0.27
C ILE A 58 -23.43 -3.41 1.41
N ARG A 59 -22.88 -3.41 2.63
CA ARG A 59 -23.57 -2.86 3.81
C ARG A 59 -23.83 -1.34 3.76
N ARG A 60 -23.05 -0.60 2.98
CA ARG A 60 -23.14 0.87 2.90
C ARG A 60 -23.97 1.36 1.72
N THR A 61 -24.17 0.54 0.71
CA THR A 61 -24.81 0.91 -0.55
C THR A 61 -26.23 0.35 -0.57
N ASN A 62 -27.20 1.13 -1.04
CA ASN A 62 -28.57 0.65 -1.18
C ASN A 62 -28.74 -0.06 -2.53
N HIS A 63 -28.29 -1.31 -2.60
CA HIS A 63 -28.32 -2.13 -3.81
C HIS A 63 -29.56 -3.02 -3.89
N ARG A 64 -29.98 -3.39 -5.10
CA ARG A 64 -31.09 -4.33 -5.33
C ARG A 64 -30.67 -5.80 -5.28
N GLY A 65 -29.39 -6.07 -5.48
CA GLY A 65 -28.82 -7.41 -5.46
C GLY A 65 -27.32 -7.36 -5.67
N TYR A 66 -26.63 -8.40 -5.24
CA TYR A 66 -25.19 -8.55 -5.44
C TYR A 66 -24.81 -10.03 -5.59
N THR A 67 -23.65 -10.26 -6.21
CA THR A 67 -22.98 -11.55 -6.31
C THR A 67 -21.51 -11.37 -5.95
N LEU A 68 -20.93 -12.35 -5.26
CA LEU A 68 -19.58 -12.26 -4.74
C LEU A 68 -18.84 -13.55 -5.08
N THR A 69 -17.89 -13.46 -6.00
CA THR A 69 -17.22 -14.61 -6.60
C THR A 69 -15.74 -14.59 -6.21
N PRO A 70 -15.17 -15.68 -5.67
CA PRO A 70 -13.73 -15.73 -5.40
C PRO A 70 -12.95 -15.60 -6.70
N CYS A 71 -11.98 -14.68 -6.71
CA CYS A 71 -11.04 -14.55 -7.82
C CYS A 71 -9.97 -15.62 -7.62
N THR A 72 -10.23 -16.84 -8.06
CA THR A 72 -9.21 -17.89 -8.09
C THR A 72 -8.14 -17.45 -9.08
N PRO A 73 -6.86 -17.31 -8.67
CA PRO A 73 -5.80 -17.19 -9.67
C PRO A 73 -5.86 -18.45 -10.52
N ALA A 74 -6.00 -18.28 -11.84
CA ALA A 74 -5.91 -19.40 -12.76
C ALA A 74 -4.54 -20.06 -12.56
N ASP A 75 -4.56 -21.37 -12.31
CA ASP A 75 -3.39 -22.25 -12.19
C ASP A 75 -2.60 -22.27 -13.52
#